data_AF-A0A2E7BIC6-F1
#
_entry.id   AF-A0A2E7BIC6-F1
#
_cell.length_a   1.000
_cell.length_b   1.000
_cell.length_c   1.000
_cell.angle_alpha   90.00
_cell.angle_beta   90.00
_cell.angle_gamma   90.00
#
_symmetry.space_group_name_H-M   'P 1'
#
loop_
_entity.id
_entity.type
_entity.pdbx_description
1 polymer ?
#
loop_
_entity_poly.entity_id
_entity_poly.type
_entity_poly.pdbx_seq_one_letter_code
_entity_poly.pdbx_strand_id
1 'polypeptide(L)'
;MNTNDIKRQAVERIWLFPGEHDGESTLLWGDDPAPGEGMDASEAVEYVRKDVHDAALAELERERDAYRAAEEAQIALRQKLEEDRDALAVQVERIKAEESRAYKGGLSMPGLLHDIIYESPAISLDRRDALKQVEALERLRLLLQETKFDKAPSVARVVMQVNDAINRVKQEVGPLRLVASDHSDPHPNCELECGAYGTYCKCNAETQQ
;
A
#
# COMPACT_ATOMS: atom_id res chain seq x y z
N MET A 1 -14.12 -4.29 24.63
CA MET A 1 -15.48 -4.78 24.32
C MET A 1 -15.31 -6.12 23.63
N ASN A 2 -15.73 -7.21 24.26
CA ASN A 2 -15.53 -8.57 23.75
C ASN A 2 -16.49 -8.82 22.58
N THR A 3 -16.15 -9.72 21.66
CA THR A 3 -17.05 -10.18 20.58
C THR A 3 -18.39 -10.67 21.11
N ASN A 4 -18.40 -11.24 22.33
CA ASN A 4 -19.64 -11.62 23.02
C ASN A 4 -20.47 -10.41 23.50
N ASP A 5 -19.85 -9.25 23.77
CA ASP A 5 -20.57 -8.03 24.18
C ASP A 5 -21.23 -7.36 22.95
N ILE A 6 -20.57 -7.40 21.79
CA ILE A 6 -21.11 -6.89 20.52
C ILE A 6 -22.30 -7.74 20.06
N LYS A 7 -22.18 -9.07 20.17
CA LYS A 7 -23.30 -10.00 19.91
C LYS A 7 -24.50 -9.76 20.82
N ARG A 8 -24.26 -9.35 22.07
CA ARG A 8 -25.33 -9.04 23.04
C ARG A 8 -26.00 -7.68 22.79
N GLN A 9 -25.29 -6.69 22.24
CA GLN A 9 -25.84 -5.36 21.96
C GLN A 9 -26.55 -5.23 20.62
N ALA A 10 -26.19 -6.05 19.62
CA ALA A 10 -26.70 -5.92 18.26
C ALA A 10 -27.99 -6.71 17.99
N VAL A 11 -28.45 -7.54 18.94
CA VAL A 11 -29.62 -8.40 18.72
C VAL A 11 -30.77 -7.99 19.62
N GLU A 12 -31.96 -7.79 19.05
CA GLU A 12 -33.20 -7.71 19.81
C GLU A 12 -33.36 -9.00 20.63
N ARG A 13 -33.24 -8.87 21.96
CA ARG A 13 -33.40 -9.97 22.91
C ARG A 13 -34.84 -9.93 23.39
N ILE A 14 -35.58 -10.98 23.08
CA ILE A 14 -36.93 -11.17 23.62
C ILE A 14 -36.82 -12.20 24.74
N TRP A 15 -37.36 -11.88 25.90
CA TRP A 15 -37.44 -12.82 27.01
C TRP A 15 -38.83 -13.43 27.07
N LEU A 16 -38.88 -14.75 27.18
CA LEU A 16 -40.12 -15.51 27.35
C LEU A 16 -40.20 -16.03 28.78
N PHE A 17 -41.31 -15.75 29.46
CA PHE A 17 -41.56 -16.18 30.83
C PHE A 17 -42.86 -16.99 30.91
N PRO A 18 -42.92 -18.06 31.71
CA PRO A 18 -44.19 -18.68 32.04
C PRO A 18 -45.08 -17.68 32.81
N GLY A 19 -46.33 -17.56 32.40
CA GLY A 19 -47.31 -16.68 33.04
C GLY A 19 -48.73 -17.07 32.68
N GLU A 20 -49.70 -16.23 33.07
CA GLU A 20 -51.10 -16.40 32.68
C GLU A 20 -51.58 -15.21 31.84
N HIS A 21 -52.34 -15.51 30.79
CA HIS A 21 -53.09 -14.54 30.00
C HIS A 21 -54.52 -15.05 29.86
N ASP A 22 -55.51 -14.23 30.25
CA ASP A 22 -56.92 -14.61 30.26
C ASP A 22 -57.25 -15.91 31.02
N GLY A 23 -56.46 -16.24 32.05
CA GLY A 23 -56.65 -17.43 32.88
C GLY A 23 -56.09 -18.74 32.29
N GLU A 24 -55.37 -18.66 31.17
CA GLU A 24 -54.63 -19.78 30.58
C GLU A 24 -53.12 -19.58 30.76
N SER A 25 -52.42 -20.68 31.08
CA SER A 25 -50.96 -20.69 31.16
C SER A 25 -50.34 -20.49 29.77
N THR A 26 -49.56 -19.43 29.61
CA THR A 26 -48.91 -19.05 28.35
C THR A 26 -47.50 -18.49 28.59
N LEU A 27 -46.77 -18.21 27.51
CA LEU A 27 -45.49 -17.51 27.56
C LEU A 27 -45.70 -16.01 27.32
N LEU A 28 -45.29 -15.19 28.28
CA LEU A 28 -45.34 -13.73 28.20
C LEU A 28 -44.04 -13.19 27.60
N TRP A 29 -44.16 -12.19 26.72
CA TRP A 29 -43.02 -11.51 26.11
C TRP A 29 -42.59 -10.32 26.97
N GLY A 30 -41.29 -10.23 27.25
CA GLY A 30 -40.67 -9.07 27.92
C GLY A 30 -39.54 -8.47 27.08
N ASP A 31 -39.56 -7.15 26.92
CA ASP A 31 -38.49 -6.37 26.30
C ASP A 31 -37.33 -6.14 27.29
N ASP A 32 -36.11 -5.97 26.78
CA ASP A 32 -34.92 -5.68 27.58
C ASP A 32 -35.04 -4.29 28.27
N PRO A 33 -34.77 -4.15 29.58
CA PRO A 33 -34.23 -5.14 30.51
C PRO A 33 -35.30 -6.07 31.11
N ALA A 34 -35.11 -7.38 30.91
CA ALA A 34 -35.84 -8.43 31.62
C ALA A 34 -34.87 -9.52 32.11
N PRO A 35 -35.18 -10.24 33.20
CA PRO A 35 -36.41 -10.21 34.01
C PRO A 35 -36.59 -8.93 34.83
N GLY A 36 -37.82 -8.42 34.87
CA GLY A 36 -38.23 -7.34 35.75
C GLY A 36 -38.52 -7.81 37.19
N GLU A 37 -38.90 -6.88 38.06
CA GLU A 37 -39.25 -7.18 39.45
C GLU A 37 -40.47 -8.12 39.50
N GLY A 38 -40.31 -9.30 40.10
CA GLY A 38 -41.35 -10.34 40.19
C GLY A 38 -41.26 -11.45 39.12
N MET A 39 -40.28 -11.42 38.23
CA MET A 39 -40.02 -12.48 37.25
C MET A 39 -38.83 -13.36 37.70
N ASP A 40 -38.97 -14.68 37.61
CA ASP A 40 -37.87 -15.60 37.90
C ASP A 40 -36.89 -15.65 36.73
N ALA A 41 -35.64 -15.24 36.96
CA ALA A 41 -34.57 -15.28 35.99
C ALA A 41 -34.22 -16.69 35.51
N SER A 42 -34.46 -17.70 36.34
CA SER A 42 -34.17 -19.10 36.02
C SER A 42 -35.19 -19.73 35.07
N GLU A 43 -36.38 -19.14 34.96
CA GLU A 43 -37.45 -19.56 34.06
C GLU A 43 -37.48 -18.76 32.74
N ALA A 44 -36.64 -17.74 32.64
CA ALA A 44 -36.54 -16.86 31.48
C ALA A 44 -35.83 -17.57 30.32
N VAL A 45 -36.50 -17.68 29.16
CA VAL A 45 -35.89 -18.17 27.93
C VAL A 45 -35.54 -16.99 27.03
N GLU A 46 -34.24 -16.86 26.73
CA GLU A 46 -33.75 -15.86 25.78
C GLU A 46 -34.04 -16.30 24.33
N TYR A 47 -34.81 -15.49 23.61
CA TYR A 47 -35.03 -15.65 22.19
C TYR A 47 -34.22 -14.60 21.42
N VAL A 48 -33.28 -15.09 20.61
CA VAL A 48 -32.44 -14.29 19.72
C VAL A 48 -33.01 -14.44 18.31
N ARG A 49 -33.38 -13.32 17.69
CA ARG A 49 -33.81 -13.31 16.28
C ARG A 49 -32.68 -13.84 15.38
N LYS A 50 -32.89 -15.02 14.81
CA LYS A 50 -31.89 -15.75 14.03
C LYS A 50 -31.33 -14.93 12.86
N ASP A 51 -32.20 -14.19 12.16
CA ASP A 51 -31.84 -13.33 11.03
C ASP A 51 -30.86 -12.22 11.43
N VAL A 52 -31.10 -11.58 12.57
CA VAL A 52 -30.23 -10.51 13.11
C VAL A 52 -28.91 -11.08 13.61
N HIS A 53 -28.96 -12.24 14.29
CA HIS A 53 -27.75 -12.92 14.75
C HIS A 53 -26.86 -13.40 13.60
N ASP A 54 -27.44 -14.00 12.57
CA ASP A 54 -26.69 -14.49 11.40
C ASP A 54 -26.07 -13.31 10.63
N ALA A 55 -26.78 -12.17 10.53
CA ALA A 55 -26.23 -10.95 9.93
C ALA A 55 -25.06 -10.37 10.74
N ALA A 56 -25.18 -10.33 12.07
CA ALA A 56 -24.09 -9.88 12.95
C ALA A 56 -22.87 -10.81 12.88
N LEU A 57 -23.09 -12.13 12.76
CA LEU A 57 -22.01 -13.09 12.58
C LEU A 57 -21.28 -12.88 11.26
N ALA A 58 -22.02 -12.68 10.16
CA ALA A 58 -21.44 -12.42 8.84
C ALA A 58 -20.63 -11.11 8.78
N GLU A 59 -21.01 -10.09 9.56
CA GLU A 59 -20.23 -8.85 9.68
C GLU A 59 -18.91 -9.10 10.41
N LEU A 60 -18.96 -9.79 11.55
CA LEU A 60 -17.76 -10.14 12.32
C LEU A 60 -16.77 -10.99 11.54
N GLU A 61 -17.26 -11.91 10.71
CA GLU A 61 -16.41 -12.70 9.81
C GLU A 61 -15.72 -11.82 8.77
N ARG A 62 -16.44 -10.85 8.18
CA ARG A 62 -15.87 -9.88 7.25
C ARG A 62 -14.81 -9.00 7.90
N GLU A 63 -15.06 -8.50 9.11
CA GLU A 63 -14.08 -7.71 9.86
C GLU A 63 -12.83 -8.53 10.17
N ARG A 64 -12.99 -9.77 10.66
CA ARG A 64 -11.88 -10.67 10.96
C ARG A 64 -11.01 -10.92 9.72
N ASP A 65 -11.63 -11.17 8.58
CA ASP A 65 -10.92 -11.44 7.34
C ASP A 65 -10.20 -10.18 6.83
N ALA A 66 -10.80 -8.99 6.99
CA ALA A 66 -10.15 -7.71 6.71
C ALA A 66 -8.92 -7.46 7.62
N TYR A 67 -9.03 -7.77 8.91
CA TYR A 67 -7.90 -7.68 9.84
C TYR A 67 -6.76 -8.63 9.46
N ARG A 68 -7.09 -9.88 9.09
CA ARG A 68 -6.10 -10.85 8.64
C ARG A 68 -5.38 -10.37 7.37
N ALA A 69 -6.12 -9.87 6.38
CA ALA A 69 -5.52 -9.34 5.15
C ALA A 69 -4.61 -8.13 5.43
N ALA A 70 -5.00 -7.25 6.36
CA ALA A 70 -4.16 -6.12 6.77
C ALA A 70 -2.88 -6.56 7.48
N GLU A 71 -2.95 -7.60 8.33
CA GLU A 71 -1.80 -8.18 9.01
C GLU A 71 -0.82 -8.83 8.01
N GLU A 72 -1.34 -9.62 7.07
CA GLU A 72 -0.54 -10.24 6.00
C GLU A 72 0.17 -9.18 5.14
N ALA A 73 -0.52 -8.10 4.77
CA ALA A 73 0.07 -6.97 4.05
C ALA A 73 1.18 -6.28 4.86
N GLN A 74 1.00 -6.15 6.18
CA GLN A 74 2.01 -5.57 7.06
C GLN A 74 3.25 -6.46 7.18
N ILE A 75 3.07 -7.78 7.26
CA ILE A 75 4.17 -8.75 7.27
C ILE A 75 4.95 -8.67 5.95
N ALA A 76 4.26 -8.69 4.81
CA ALA A 76 4.89 -8.57 3.49
C ALA A 76 5.69 -7.27 3.34
N LEU A 77 5.17 -6.15 3.86
CA LEU A 77 5.88 -4.87 3.85
C LEU A 77 7.16 -4.92 4.68
N ARG A 78 7.13 -5.55 5.86
CA ARG A 78 8.33 -5.70 6.72
C ARG A 78 9.39 -6.57 6.06
N GLN A 79 8.98 -7.68 5.42
CA GLN A 79 9.91 -8.55 4.67
C GLN A 79 10.59 -7.79 3.54
N LYS A 80 9.81 -7.01 2.76
CA LYS A 80 10.38 -6.19 1.69
C LYS A 80 11.38 -5.14 2.20
N LEU A 81 11.07 -4.49 3.32
CA LEU A 81 12.01 -3.52 3.94
C LEU A 81 13.30 -4.18 4.42
N GLU A 82 13.22 -5.42 4.89
CA GLU A 82 14.39 -6.20 5.28
C GLU A 82 15.24 -6.59 4.06
N GLU A 83 14.61 -7.08 2.99
CA GLU A 83 15.29 -7.36 1.71
C GLU A 83 15.99 -6.10 1.15
N ASP A 84 15.30 -4.96 1.14
CA ASP A 84 15.85 -3.69 0.67
C ASP A 84 17.04 -3.22 1.54
N ARG A 85 16.96 -3.41 2.87
CA ARG A 85 18.05 -3.09 3.80
C ARG A 85 19.28 -3.96 3.53
N ASP A 86 19.07 -5.26 3.33
CA ASP A 86 20.16 -6.21 3.13
C ASP A 86 20.82 -6.00 1.75
N ALA A 87 20.02 -5.71 0.71
CA ALA A 87 20.53 -5.29 -0.59
C ALA A 87 21.36 -4.01 -0.51
N LEU A 88 20.90 -3.02 0.26
CA LEU A 88 21.64 -1.78 0.50
C LEU A 88 22.97 -2.04 1.24
N ALA A 89 22.98 -2.91 2.24
CA ALA A 89 24.19 -3.28 2.97
C ALA A 89 25.24 -3.89 2.01
N VAL A 90 24.83 -4.78 1.11
CA VAL A 90 25.70 -5.35 0.07
C VAL A 90 26.28 -4.26 -0.84
N GLN A 91 25.46 -3.30 -1.28
CA GLN A 91 25.95 -2.19 -2.11
C GLN A 91 26.96 -1.30 -1.37
N VAL A 92 26.71 -0.99 -0.11
CA VAL A 92 27.63 -0.19 0.71
C VAL A 92 28.97 -0.89 0.87
N GLU A 93 28.98 -2.19 1.15
CA GLU A 93 30.24 -2.95 1.26
C GLU A 93 30.98 -3.04 -0.07
N ARG A 94 30.27 -3.16 -1.20
CA ARG A 94 30.88 -3.08 -2.53
C ARG A 94 31.55 -1.72 -2.76
N ILE A 95 30.87 -0.62 -2.42
CA ILE A 95 31.43 0.74 -2.56
C ILE A 95 32.67 0.90 -1.69
N LYS A 96 32.63 0.48 -0.42
CA LYS A 96 33.79 0.52 0.48
C LYS A 96 34.98 -0.29 -0.05
N ALA A 97 34.72 -1.44 -0.69
CA ALA A 97 35.76 -2.27 -1.27
C ALA A 97 36.38 -1.63 -2.53
N GLU A 98 35.59 -0.95 -3.34
CA GLU A 98 36.06 -0.15 -4.49
C GLU A 98 36.84 1.08 -4.01
N GLU A 99 36.35 1.79 -3.01
CA GLU A 99 37.01 2.92 -2.35
C GLU A 99 38.39 2.51 -1.82
N SER A 100 38.45 1.40 -1.08
CA SER A 100 39.70 0.85 -0.55
C SER A 100 40.69 0.46 -1.65
N ARG A 101 40.21 -0.03 -2.80
CA ARG A 101 41.07 -0.33 -3.97
C ARG A 101 41.62 0.96 -4.59
N ALA A 102 40.80 2.00 -4.71
CA ALA A 102 41.22 3.29 -5.26
C ALA A 102 42.33 3.94 -4.39
N TYR A 103 42.15 3.94 -3.06
CA TYR A 103 43.16 4.47 -2.13
C TYR A 103 44.48 3.68 -2.18
N LYS A 104 44.43 2.35 -2.23
CA LYS A 104 45.64 1.51 -2.35
C LYS A 104 46.34 1.65 -3.70
N GLY A 105 45.61 2.03 -4.75
CA GLY A 105 46.13 2.25 -6.11
C GLY A 105 46.80 3.61 -6.33
N GLY A 106 46.90 4.48 -5.32
CA GLY A 106 47.58 5.77 -5.43
C GLY A 106 46.78 6.86 -6.18
N LEU A 107 45.49 6.65 -6.44
CA LEU A 107 44.61 7.66 -7.00
C LEU A 107 44.14 8.60 -5.88
N SER A 108 44.52 9.87 -5.98
CA SER A 108 44.01 10.97 -5.14
C SER A 108 42.50 11.12 -5.35
N MET A 109 41.72 10.70 -4.35
CA MET A 109 40.27 10.46 -4.41
C MET A 109 39.29 11.65 -4.39
N PRO A 110 39.61 12.89 -3.95
CA PRO A 110 38.55 13.89 -3.72
C PRO A 110 37.80 14.34 -4.99
N GLY A 111 38.45 14.34 -6.16
CA GLY A 111 37.83 14.83 -7.41
C GLY A 111 36.95 13.78 -8.10
N LEU A 112 37.46 12.57 -8.28
CA LEU A 112 36.81 11.56 -9.11
C LEU A 112 35.52 10.98 -8.49
N LEU A 113 35.44 10.87 -7.16
CA LEU A 113 34.18 10.47 -6.50
C LEU A 113 33.14 11.59 -6.55
N HIS A 114 33.57 12.86 -6.49
CA HIS A 114 32.67 13.98 -6.60
C HIS A 114 32.02 13.99 -7.98
N ASP A 115 32.81 13.79 -9.04
CA ASP A 115 32.31 13.70 -10.42
C ASP A 115 31.43 12.45 -10.62
N ILE A 116 31.79 11.28 -10.09
CA ILE A 116 30.94 10.08 -10.24
C ILE A 116 29.62 10.20 -9.45
N ILE A 117 29.61 10.81 -8.27
CA ILE A 117 28.40 10.95 -7.45
C ILE A 117 27.49 12.07 -7.97
N TYR A 118 28.06 13.16 -8.48
CA TYR A 118 27.31 14.32 -8.97
C TYR A 118 27.00 14.27 -10.46
N GLU A 119 27.87 13.70 -11.29
CA GLU A 119 27.64 13.57 -12.75
C GLU A 119 26.96 12.25 -13.13
N SER A 120 26.97 11.21 -12.29
CA SER A 120 26.22 9.98 -12.61
C SER A 120 24.71 10.24 -12.51
N PRO A 121 23.96 10.10 -13.61
CA PRO A 121 22.52 10.37 -13.67
C PRO A 121 21.68 9.59 -12.66
N ALA A 122 22.20 8.46 -12.17
CA ALA A 122 21.52 7.58 -11.22
C ALA A 122 21.64 8.03 -9.76
N ILE A 123 22.58 8.92 -9.42
CA ILE A 123 22.95 9.24 -8.03
C ILE A 123 22.66 10.71 -7.66
N SER A 124 22.54 11.60 -8.64
CA SER A 124 22.13 13.00 -8.39
C SER A 124 20.71 13.06 -7.80
N LEU A 125 20.64 13.43 -6.52
CA LEU A 125 19.38 13.61 -5.78
C LEU A 125 18.45 14.60 -6.50
N ASP A 126 19.01 15.72 -6.98
CA ASP A 126 18.27 16.76 -7.69
C ASP A 126 17.65 16.24 -8.99
N ARG A 127 18.38 15.42 -9.75
CA ARG A 127 17.86 14.81 -10.98
C ARG A 127 16.77 13.80 -10.69
N ARG A 128 16.94 12.98 -9.66
CA ARG A 128 15.93 12.01 -9.23
C ARG A 128 14.65 12.70 -8.75
N ASP A 129 14.78 13.77 -7.99
CA ASP A 129 13.66 14.56 -7.48
C ASP A 129 12.94 15.27 -8.64
N ALA A 130 13.68 15.81 -9.61
CA ALA A 130 13.11 16.36 -10.84
C ALA A 130 12.36 15.31 -11.67
N LEU A 131 12.90 14.09 -11.82
CA LEU A 131 12.20 12.99 -12.49
C LEU A 131 10.94 12.56 -11.73
N LYS A 132 10.97 12.57 -10.40
CA LYS A 132 9.78 12.30 -9.58
C LYS A 132 8.73 13.39 -9.68
N GLN A 133 9.13 14.65 -9.81
CA GLN A 133 8.21 15.75 -10.11
C GLN A 133 7.56 15.57 -11.50
N VAL A 134 8.32 15.15 -12.51
CA VAL A 134 7.78 14.81 -13.84
C VAL A 134 6.75 13.68 -13.74
N GLU A 135 7.08 12.60 -13.03
CA GLU A 135 6.15 11.47 -12.83
C GLU A 135 4.85 11.91 -12.15
N ALA A 136 4.94 12.76 -11.12
CA ALA A 136 3.76 13.31 -10.44
C ALA A 136 2.91 14.20 -11.37
N LEU A 137 3.55 15.04 -12.19
CA LEU A 137 2.86 15.89 -13.17
C LEU A 137 2.20 15.09 -14.29
N GLU A 138 2.83 14.00 -14.74
CA GLU A 138 2.25 13.08 -15.73
C GLU A 138 1.00 12.37 -15.18
N ARG A 139 1.05 11.92 -13.92
CA ARG A 139 -0.14 11.35 -13.25
C ARG A 139 -1.26 12.38 -13.10
N LEU A 140 -0.94 13.61 -12.71
CA LEU A 140 -1.91 14.70 -12.62
C LEU A 140 -2.56 14.99 -13.99
N ARG A 141 -1.75 15.00 -15.06
CA ARG A 141 -2.25 15.15 -16.42
C ARG A 141 -3.23 14.05 -16.79
N LEU A 142 -2.93 12.79 -16.49
CA LEU A 142 -3.83 11.66 -16.76
C LEU A 142 -5.15 11.81 -16.01
N LEU A 143 -5.11 12.14 -14.72
CA LEU A 143 -6.33 12.39 -13.93
C LEU A 143 -7.18 13.55 -14.50
N LEU A 144 -6.53 14.62 -14.96
CA LEU A 144 -7.21 15.74 -15.61
C LEU A 144 -7.84 15.36 -16.97
N GLN A 145 -7.32 14.33 -17.63
CA GLN A 145 -7.88 13.80 -18.89
C GLN A 145 -8.99 12.76 -18.65
N GLU A 146 -8.92 11.99 -17.57
CA GLU A 146 -9.95 11.01 -17.19
C GLU A 146 -11.18 11.66 -16.57
N THR A 147 -10.99 12.77 -15.87
CA THR A 147 -12.11 13.58 -15.38
C THR A 147 -12.79 14.22 -16.58
N LYS A 148 -14.08 13.93 -16.80
CA LYS A 148 -14.92 14.39 -17.94
C LYS A 148 -15.19 15.91 -17.96
N PHE A 149 -14.20 16.72 -17.60
CA PHE A 149 -14.23 18.18 -17.71
C PHE A 149 -13.82 18.67 -19.10
N ASP A 150 -13.86 17.80 -20.12
CA ASP A 150 -13.41 17.98 -21.51
C ASP A 150 -13.89 19.26 -22.24
N LYS A 151 -14.77 20.06 -21.63
CA LYS A 151 -15.34 21.27 -22.21
C LYS A 151 -15.14 22.53 -21.37
N ALA A 152 -14.52 22.44 -20.20
CA ALA A 152 -14.23 23.62 -19.38
C ALA A 152 -12.94 24.29 -19.88
N PRO A 153 -13.00 25.56 -20.37
CA PRO A 153 -11.82 26.28 -20.85
C PRO A 153 -10.73 26.42 -19.78
N SER A 154 -11.13 26.41 -18.50
CA SER A 154 -10.24 26.41 -17.35
C SER A 154 -9.38 25.14 -17.26
N VAL A 155 -9.95 23.96 -17.54
CA VAL A 155 -9.23 22.67 -17.47
C VAL A 155 -8.23 22.54 -18.60
N ALA A 156 -8.59 22.96 -19.82
CA ALA A 156 -7.66 23.00 -20.96
C ALA A 156 -6.43 23.89 -20.65
N ARG A 157 -6.64 25.02 -19.98
CA ARG A 157 -5.55 25.92 -19.56
C ARG A 157 -4.62 25.27 -18.53
N VAL A 158 -5.17 24.55 -17.56
CA VAL A 158 -4.38 23.82 -16.56
C VAL A 158 -3.57 22.70 -17.20
N VAL A 159 -4.18 21.91 -18.11
CA VAL A 159 -3.48 20.85 -18.83
C VAL A 159 -2.31 21.40 -19.66
N MET A 160 -2.47 22.55 -20.32
CA MET A 160 -1.36 23.23 -21.00
C MET A 160 -0.24 23.64 -20.04
N GLN A 161 -0.58 24.26 -18.90
CA GLN A 161 0.41 24.66 -17.89
C GLN A 161 1.20 23.47 -17.33
N VAL A 162 0.52 22.33 -17.12
CA VAL A 162 1.14 21.08 -16.67
C VAL A 162 2.08 20.53 -17.74
N ASN A 163 1.69 20.54 -19.02
CA ASN A 163 2.55 20.12 -20.13
C ASN A 163 3.80 21.02 -20.26
N ASP A 164 3.64 22.34 -20.12
CA ASP A 164 4.77 23.26 -20.15
C ASP A 164 5.72 23.04 -18.97
N ALA A 165 5.18 22.73 -17.79
CA ALA A 165 5.99 22.35 -16.62
C ALA A 165 6.76 21.04 -16.86
N ILE A 166 6.11 20.01 -17.38
CA ILE A 166 6.76 18.73 -17.74
C ILE A 166 7.90 18.97 -18.73
N ASN A 167 7.66 19.75 -19.79
CA ASN A 167 8.67 20.00 -20.82
C ASN A 167 9.86 20.81 -20.28
N ARG A 168 9.62 21.79 -19.39
CA ARG A 168 10.70 22.54 -18.73
C ARG A 168 11.57 21.64 -17.89
N VAL A 169 10.98 20.82 -17.02
CA VAL A 169 11.75 19.91 -16.17
C VAL A 169 12.49 18.87 -17.02
N LYS A 170 11.89 18.35 -18.11
CA LYS A 170 12.58 17.45 -19.04
C LYS A 170 13.77 18.11 -19.77
N GLN A 171 13.68 19.41 -20.08
CA GLN A 171 14.80 20.17 -20.66
C GLN A 171 15.93 20.37 -19.64
N GLU A 172 15.60 20.70 -18.39
CA GLU A 172 16.58 20.89 -17.30
C GLU A 172 17.31 19.58 -16.95
N VAL A 173 16.59 18.46 -16.96
CA VAL A 173 17.15 17.12 -16.67
C VAL A 173 18.01 16.57 -17.81
N GLY A 174 17.82 17.08 -19.05
CA GLY A 174 18.51 16.63 -20.25
C GLY A 174 18.15 15.19 -20.68
N PRO A 175 18.53 14.77 -21.90
CA PRO A 175 18.27 13.42 -22.36
C PRO A 175 18.98 12.38 -21.49
N LEU A 176 18.33 11.24 -21.26
CA LEU A 176 18.98 10.04 -20.73
C LEU A 176 19.98 9.55 -21.78
N ARG A 177 21.24 9.99 -21.72
CA ARG A 177 22.32 9.18 -22.27
C ARG A 177 22.46 8.00 -21.33
N LEU A 178 21.83 6.88 -21.71
CA LEU A 178 22.35 5.58 -21.33
C LEU A 178 23.80 5.59 -21.79
N VAL A 179 24.73 5.82 -20.88
CA VAL A 179 26.12 5.48 -21.12
C VAL A 179 26.08 3.96 -21.19
N ALA A 180 25.93 3.42 -22.40
CA ALA A 180 26.32 2.07 -22.69
C ALA A 180 27.80 2.02 -22.31
N SER A 181 28.08 1.56 -21.10
CA SER A 181 29.43 1.22 -20.73
C SER A 181 29.85 0.15 -21.72
N ASP A 182 30.90 0.41 -22.50
CA ASP A 182 31.63 -0.58 -23.29
C ASP A 182 32.31 -1.59 -22.35
N HIS A 183 31.53 -2.20 -21.47
CA HIS A 183 31.89 -3.32 -20.64
C HIS A 183 31.14 -4.52 -21.20
N SER A 184 31.80 -5.18 -22.15
CA SER A 184 31.67 -6.59 -22.49
C SER A 184 30.61 -7.32 -21.66
N ASP A 185 29.44 -7.51 -22.28
CA ASP A 185 28.27 -8.19 -21.75
C ASP A 185 28.64 -9.52 -21.08
N PRO A 186 28.36 -9.72 -19.77
CA PRO A 186 28.44 -11.04 -19.17
C PRO A 186 27.27 -11.96 -19.55
N HIS A 187 26.23 -11.46 -20.23
CA HIS A 187 25.03 -12.25 -20.57
C HIS A 187 24.47 -11.95 -21.97
N PRO A 188 24.97 -12.60 -23.04
CA PRO A 188 24.54 -12.35 -24.42
C PRO A 188 23.09 -12.76 -24.76
N ASN A 189 22.37 -13.35 -23.80
CA ASN A 189 21.00 -13.87 -24.00
C ASN A 189 19.94 -13.18 -23.10
N CYS A 190 20.25 -12.02 -22.52
CA CYS A 190 19.29 -11.29 -21.71
C CYS A 190 18.67 -10.12 -22.50
N GLU A 191 17.39 -10.21 -22.82
CA GLU A 191 16.59 -9.01 -23.16
C GLU A 191 16.32 -8.24 -21.87
N LEU A 192 16.93 -7.05 -21.76
CA LEU A 192 16.73 -6.13 -20.66
C LEU A 192 15.45 -5.32 -20.89
N GLU A 193 14.42 -5.59 -20.11
CA GLU A 193 13.29 -4.67 -19.99
C GLU A 193 13.63 -3.62 -18.93
N CYS A 194 13.87 -2.40 -19.38
CA CYS A 194 14.08 -1.25 -18.51
C CYS A 194 12.75 -0.50 -18.32
N GLY A 195 12.42 -0.16 -17.07
CA GLY A 195 11.30 0.75 -16.80
C GLY A 195 11.48 2.09 -17.51
N ALA A 196 10.39 2.87 -17.67
CA ALA A 196 10.30 4.07 -18.53
C ALA A 196 11.38 5.16 -18.31
N TYR A 197 12.19 5.06 -17.26
CA TYR A 197 13.26 6.00 -16.90
C TYR A 197 14.60 5.33 -16.56
N GLY A 198 14.78 4.05 -16.88
CA GLY A 198 16.04 3.33 -16.66
C GLY A 198 16.42 3.14 -15.18
N THR A 199 15.48 3.36 -14.26
CA THR A 199 15.71 3.28 -12.81
C THR A 199 15.90 1.84 -12.30
N TYR A 200 15.46 0.86 -13.09
CA TYR A 200 15.75 -0.55 -12.95
C TYR A 200 15.63 -1.23 -14.32
N CYS A 201 16.53 -2.16 -14.61
CA CYS A 201 16.41 -3.07 -15.75
C CYS A 201 16.43 -4.49 -15.20
N LYS A 202 15.44 -5.31 -15.57
CA LYS A 202 15.39 -6.73 -15.20
C LYS A 202 15.73 -7.59 -16.41
N CYS A 203 16.48 -8.66 -16.17
CA CYS A 203 16.67 -9.71 -17.16
C CYS A 203 15.43 -10.60 -17.20
N ASN A 204 14.81 -10.73 -18.38
CA ASN A 204 13.58 -11.51 -18.56
C ASN A 204 13.75 -13.01 -18.24
N ALA A 205 14.98 -13.52 -18.14
CA ALA A 205 15.26 -14.93 -17.85
C ALA A 205 14.93 -15.36 -16.40
N GLU A 206 14.68 -14.43 -15.47
CA GLU A 206 14.40 -14.75 -14.05
C GLU A 206 12.92 -15.06 -13.75
N THR A 207 12.03 -15.11 -14.75
CA THR A 207 10.59 -15.38 -14.52
C THR A 207 10.14 -16.83 -14.76
N GLN A 208 11.07 -17.77 -14.97
CA GLN A 208 10.76 -19.21 -15.07
C GLN A 208 11.56 -20.06 -14.08
N GLN A 209 11.32 -19.90 -12.79
CA GLN A 209 11.54 -20.94 -11.78
C GLN A 209 10.62 -20.74 -10.57
#